data_AF-A0A930LYR6-F1
#
_entry.id   AF-A0A930LYR6-F1
#
_cell.length_a   1.000
_cell.length_b   1.000
_cell.length_c   1.000
_cell.angle_alpha   90.00
_cell.angle_beta   90.00
_cell.angle_gamma   90.00
#
_symmetry.space_group_name_H-M   'P 1'
#
loop_
_entity.id
_entity.type
_entity.pdbx_description
1 polymer ?
#
loop_
_entity_poly.entity_id
_entity_poly.type
_entity_poly.pdbx_seq_one_letter_code
_entity_poly.pdbx_strand_id
1 'polypeptide(L)'
;MNANNISNGNTPNSNHLNSDHFNSGNYDTPPPIRNEYDVLSSALHQHGYWPDHSLIILTATEDTLGPSLRVNLPNEPCTLTERADFLHETFAKLPTCHNGETLTRFYTVIVDGDNTVRQRQLHPNTAQLAAIEEIQQDVDTQIPINTWLHLLHDPRIVSELRCEDIIYAGGASIWALDPEQQALTLLAPIEEIHHSGYYTWLTRHGDTIAPNAQHNYAHSPWDTDPTTNPETCHDWENAVELWDHTRTNTARRDDARRTNIHAIYHQAQVDLCYWDAAINAAAHLLATHPVDDAKAPTIGDALRDLIPAEVAGHLRASIAPMALNPITPEMLTYLAGYGLNHAQKALAHMHYAAQHTNYALGGPRPVALPDIDPLEPPHYGTRITRKTYMPESFTHMLST
;
A
#
# COMPACT_ATOMS: atom_id res chain seq x y z
N MET A 1 -2.68 41.66 59.43
CA MET A 1 -1.59 40.94 60.12
C MET A 1 -1.98 39.47 60.23
N ASN A 2 -0.97 38.60 60.26
CA ASN A 2 -0.96 37.17 60.61
C ASN A 2 -1.97 36.72 61.70
N ALA A 3 -2.29 35.44 61.89
CA ALA A 3 -2.19 34.18 61.12
C ALA A 3 -2.73 33.03 62.04
N ASN A 4 -2.69 31.77 61.56
CA ASN A 4 -2.72 30.52 62.34
C ASN A 4 -4.09 30.11 62.97
N ASN A 5 -4.45 28.82 63.11
CA ASN A 5 -4.01 27.58 62.42
C ASN A 5 -5.03 26.43 62.69
N ILE A 6 -5.22 25.54 61.69
CA ILE A 6 -5.45 24.06 61.73
C ILE A 6 -6.00 23.43 63.05
N SER A 7 -7.09 22.65 63.10
CA SER A 7 -7.17 21.18 62.81
C SER A 7 -8.49 20.59 63.41
N ASN A 8 -9.02 19.39 63.13
CA ASN A 8 -8.75 18.33 62.12
C ASN A 8 -9.98 17.37 61.97
N GLY A 9 -10.05 16.59 60.87
CA GLY A 9 -10.76 15.29 60.78
C GLY A 9 -12.27 15.29 60.44
N ASN A 10 -12.81 14.39 59.60
CA ASN A 10 -12.25 13.26 58.85
C ASN A 10 -12.97 13.06 57.50
N THR A 11 -12.26 12.60 56.48
CA THR A 11 -12.83 11.99 55.25
C THR A 11 -11.90 10.85 54.80
N PRO A 12 -12.40 9.71 54.28
CA PRO A 12 -11.62 8.47 54.21
C PRO A 12 -10.68 8.35 53.00
N ASN A 13 -9.61 7.59 53.21
CA ASN A 13 -8.55 7.21 52.27
C ASN A 13 -9.02 6.81 50.85
N SER A 14 -8.30 7.32 49.85
CA SER A 14 -8.18 6.73 48.51
C SER A 14 -6.71 6.75 48.03
N ASN A 15 -5.82 6.12 48.80
CA ASN A 15 -4.43 5.90 48.41
C ASN A 15 -4.27 4.50 47.78
N HIS A 16 -4.03 4.46 46.47
CA HIS A 16 -3.02 3.62 45.78
C HIS A 16 -3.23 3.68 44.25
N LEU A 17 -3.03 4.86 43.67
CA LEU A 17 -2.59 4.99 42.28
C LEU A 17 -1.14 5.46 42.33
N ASN A 18 -0.20 4.53 42.09
CA ASN A 18 1.21 4.85 42.06
C ASN A 18 1.49 5.76 40.86
N SER A 19 1.84 7.01 41.15
CA SER A 19 2.21 8.03 40.17
C SER A 19 3.70 7.90 39.82
N ASP A 20 4.07 6.73 39.29
CA ASP A 20 5.44 6.44 38.91
C ASP A 20 5.77 7.04 37.52
N HIS A 21 6.20 8.30 37.56
CA HIS A 21 7.12 8.93 36.62
C HIS A 21 6.73 8.88 35.13
N PHE A 22 5.91 9.86 34.72
CA PHE A 22 6.09 10.49 33.40
C PHE A 22 7.42 11.26 33.38
N ASN A 23 8.52 10.51 33.23
CA ASN A 23 9.82 11.10 32.94
C ASN A 23 9.80 11.74 31.54
N SER A 24 10.31 12.95 31.44
CA SER A 24 10.50 13.67 30.19
C SER A 24 11.51 12.95 29.30
N GLY A 25 11.04 12.14 28.35
CA GLY A 25 11.88 11.34 27.46
C GLY A 25 11.28 11.18 26.07
N ASN A 26 12.00 11.71 25.08
CA ASN A 26 11.95 11.37 23.65
C ASN A 26 10.55 11.27 22.99
N TYR A 27 9.94 12.43 22.71
CA TYR A 27 8.68 12.53 21.96
C TYR A 27 8.79 12.11 20.48
N ASP A 28 9.99 12.04 19.92
CA ASP A 28 10.25 11.71 18.51
C ASP A 28 10.15 10.20 18.19
N THR A 29 9.99 9.35 19.22
CA THR A 29 9.87 7.89 19.03
C THR A 29 8.40 7.51 18.85
N PRO A 30 8.01 6.80 17.77
CA PRO A 30 6.63 6.36 17.59
C PRO A 30 6.18 5.44 18.73
N PRO A 31 4.94 5.56 19.21
CA PRO A 31 4.42 4.68 20.25
C PRO A 31 4.26 3.26 19.72
N PRO A 32 4.42 2.22 20.57
CA PRO A 32 4.18 0.85 20.16
C PRO A 32 2.69 0.63 19.87
N ILE A 33 2.40 -0.24 18.91
CA ILE A 33 1.05 -0.71 18.59
C ILE A 33 0.51 -1.56 19.77
N ARG A 34 -0.65 -1.21 20.30
CA ARG A 34 -1.24 -1.87 21.49
C ARG A 34 -2.63 -2.43 21.27
N ASN A 35 -3.36 -1.89 20.30
CA ASN A 35 -4.75 -2.21 20.02
C ASN A 35 -5.09 -2.01 18.54
N GLU A 36 -6.33 -2.33 18.20
CA GLU A 36 -6.92 -2.29 16.88
C GLU A 36 -6.94 -0.86 16.32
N TYR A 37 -7.12 0.16 17.16
CA TYR A 37 -7.04 1.56 16.75
C TYR A 37 -5.63 1.95 16.32
N ASP A 38 -4.58 1.52 17.03
CA ASP A 38 -3.18 1.77 16.64
C ASP A 38 -2.86 1.08 15.30
N VAL A 39 -3.33 -0.16 15.08
CA VAL A 39 -3.19 -0.91 13.82
C VAL A 39 -3.89 -0.17 12.66
N LEU A 40 -5.17 0.18 12.83
CA LEU A 40 -5.97 0.93 11.86
C LEU A 40 -5.30 2.27 11.53
N SER A 41 -4.83 2.99 12.54
CA SER A 41 -4.14 4.28 12.38
C SER A 41 -2.85 4.11 11.58
N SER A 42 -2.04 3.10 11.90
CA SER A 42 -0.79 2.83 11.18
C SER A 42 -1.04 2.48 9.72
N ALA A 43 -2.01 1.60 9.45
CA ALA A 43 -2.40 1.24 8.09
C ALA A 43 -2.85 2.46 7.28
N LEU A 44 -3.71 3.32 7.84
CA LEU A 44 -4.24 4.49 7.13
C LEU A 44 -3.19 5.58 6.91
N HIS A 45 -2.35 5.88 7.90
CA HIS A 45 -1.28 6.88 7.73
C HIS A 45 -0.19 6.42 6.75
N GLN A 46 0.12 5.12 6.67
CA GLN A 46 1.01 4.60 5.63
C GLN A 46 0.48 4.81 4.20
N HIS A 47 -0.83 5.03 4.04
CA HIS A 47 -1.45 5.40 2.76
C HIS A 47 -1.78 6.90 2.64
N GLY A 48 -1.89 7.62 3.76
CA GLY A 48 -2.20 9.06 3.84
C GLY A 48 -3.69 9.42 3.67
N TYR A 49 -4.58 8.44 3.48
CA TYR A 49 -6.02 8.71 3.29
C TYR A 49 -6.90 7.54 3.71
N TRP A 50 -8.21 7.80 3.83
CA TRP A 50 -9.25 6.77 3.96
C TRP A 50 -9.57 6.14 2.60
N PRO A 51 -9.22 4.87 2.34
CA PRO A 51 -9.41 4.26 1.04
C PRO A 51 -10.79 3.61 0.93
N ASP A 52 -11.48 3.82 -0.18
CA ASP A 52 -12.82 3.25 -0.40
C ASP A 52 -12.72 1.77 -0.82
N HIS A 53 -13.65 0.92 -0.37
CA HIS A 53 -13.82 -0.52 -0.70
C HIS A 53 -12.48 -1.30 -0.83
N SER A 54 -11.74 -1.41 0.27
CA SER A 54 -10.33 -1.79 0.30
C SER A 54 -10.00 -2.92 1.28
N LEU A 55 -9.01 -3.72 0.92
CA LEU A 55 -8.28 -4.62 1.81
C LEU A 55 -6.85 -4.09 1.97
N ILE A 56 -6.41 -3.89 3.20
CA ILE A 56 -5.04 -3.54 3.56
C ILE A 56 -4.47 -4.69 4.38
N ILE A 57 -3.34 -5.24 3.96
CA ILE A 57 -2.58 -6.23 4.72
C ILE A 57 -1.35 -5.51 5.27
N LEU A 58 -1.26 -5.40 6.59
CA LEU A 58 -0.11 -4.84 7.29
C LEU A 58 0.75 -5.99 7.80
N THR A 59 1.87 -6.26 7.15
CA THR A 59 2.79 -7.32 7.56
C THR A 59 3.55 -6.95 8.84
N ALA A 60 4.06 -7.93 9.57
CA ALA A 60 4.89 -7.70 10.76
C ALA A 60 5.95 -8.79 10.97
N THR A 61 7.07 -8.38 11.57
CA THR A 61 8.09 -9.29 12.13
C THR A 61 7.66 -9.72 13.54
N GLU A 62 8.58 -10.19 14.38
CA GLU A 62 8.23 -10.49 15.77
C GLU A 62 8.01 -9.23 16.62
N ASP A 63 8.74 -8.15 16.32
CA ASP A 63 8.84 -6.95 17.16
C ASP A 63 8.50 -5.65 16.40
N THR A 64 8.40 -5.68 15.06
CA THR A 64 8.16 -4.48 14.25
C THR A 64 7.04 -4.67 13.23
N LEU A 65 6.30 -3.58 12.95
CA LEU A 65 5.45 -3.51 11.77
C LEU A 65 6.33 -3.46 10.51
N GLY A 66 5.98 -4.29 9.54
CA GLY A 66 6.54 -4.29 8.20
C GLY A 66 5.72 -3.44 7.22
N PRO A 67 6.01 -3.57 5.92
CA PRO A 67 5.29 -2.85 4.87
C PRO A 67 3.82 -3.27 4.77
N SER A 68 2.95 -2.31 4.43
CA SER A 68 1.56 -2.57 4.06
C SER A 68 1.39 -2.83 2.56
N LEU A 69 0.37 -3.62 2.22
CA LEU A 69 -0.13 -3.80 0.86
C LEU A 69 -1.63 -3.48 0.85
N ARG A 70 -2.05 -2.44 0.11
CA ARG A 70 -3.47 -2.10 -0.10
C ARG A 70 -3.92 -2.50 -1.49
N VAL A 71 -5.06 -3.19 -1.57
CA VAL A 71 -5.74 -3.57 -2.81
C VAL A 71 -7.22 -3.16 -2.73
N ASN A 72 -7.86 -2.95 -3.88
CA ASN A 72 -9.32 -2.84 -3.93
C ASN A 72 -9.92 -4.22 -3.59
N LEU A 73 -11.04 -4.26 -2.87
CA LEU A 73 -11.84 -5.47 -2.77
C LEU A 73 -12.49 -5.80 -4.14
N PRO A 74 -12.77 -7.09 -4.42
CA PRO A 74 -13.51 -7.47 -5.62
C PRO A 74 -14.98 -7.06 -5.49
N ASN A 75 -15.53 -6.45 -6.55
CA ASN A 75 -16.94 -6.07 -6.63
C ASN A 75 -17.87 -7.26 -6.34
N GLU A 76 -18.92 -7.02 -5.56
CA GLU A 76 -19.94 -8.03 -5.27
C GLU A 76 -20.97 -8.20 -6.41
N PRO A 77 -21.54 -9.41 -6.60
CA PRO A 77 -21.30 -10.63 -5.84
C PRO A 77 -20.06 -11.40 -6.34
N CYS A 78 -19.15 -11.74 -5.43
CA CYS A 78 -17.97 -12.57 -5.70
C CYS A 78 -18.05 -13.90 -4.93
N THR A 79 -17.87 -15.02 -5.63
CA THR A 79 -17.96 -16.37 -5.04
C THR A 79 -16.82 -16.66 -4.05
N LEU A 80 -17.00 -17.63 -3.15
CA LEU A 80 -15.97 -17.99 -2.18
C LEU A 80 -14.67 -18.47 -2.84
N THR A 81 -14.76 -19.15 -4.00
CA THR A 81 -13.58 -19.57 -4.77
C THR A 81 -12.83 -18.37 -5.36
N GLU A 82 -13.54 -17.45 -6.03
CA GLU A 82 -12.94 -16.23 -6.56
C GLU A 82 -12.32 -15.37 -5.44
N ARG A 83 -12.92 -15.34 -4.25
CA ARG A 83 -12.36 -14.70 -3.05
C ARG A 83 -11.08 -15.38 -2.58
N ALA A 84 -11.05 -16.71 -2.54
CA ALA A 84 -9.90 -17.50 -2.13
C ALA A 84 -8.72 -17.34 -3.12
N ASP A 85 -9.01 -17.34 -4.42
CA ASP A 85 -8.01 -17.10 -5.46
C ASP A 85 -7.46 -15.66 -5.36
N PHE A 86 -8.33 -14.65 -5.22
CA PHE A 86 -7.93 -13.25 -4.98
C PHE A 86 -7.05 -13.08 -3.73
N LEU A 87 -7.42 -13.70 -2.61
CA LEU A 87 -6.62 -13.66 -1.38
C LEU A 87 -5.28 -14.40 -1.57
N HIS A 88 -5.28 -15.59 -2.17
CA HIS A 88 -4.05 -16.35 -2.40
C HIS A 88 -3.08 -15.58 -3.29
N GLU A 89 -3.57 -15.00 -4.39
CA GLU A 89 -2.77 -14.09 -5.22
C GLU A 89 -2.27 -12.88 -4.44
N THR A 90 -3.06 -12.31 -3.53
CA THR A 90 -2.67 -11.14 -2.73
C THR A 90 -1.61 -11.49 -1.67
N PHE A 91 -1.70 -12.66 -1.03
CA PHE A 91 -0.71 -13.10 -0.04
C PHE A 91 0.58 -13.62 -0.67
N ALA A 92 0.52 -14.29 -1.83
CA ALA A 92 1.70 -14.68 -2.61
C ALA A 92 2.55 -13.49 -3.10
N LYS A 93 2.00 -12.27 -3.02
CA LYS A 93 2.66 -11.01 -3.37
C LYS A 93 3.43 -10.36 -2.20
N LEU A 94 3.18 -10.81 -0.97
CA LEU A 94 3.86 -10.27 0.20
C LEU A 94 5.35 -10.71 0.23
N PRO A 95 6.24 -9.91 0.82
CA PRO A 95 7.64 -10.26 0.93
C PRO A 95 7.80 -11.25 2.08
N THR A 96 8.80 -12.12 2.01
CA THR A 96 9.09 -13.09 3.07
C THR A 96 9.91 -12.48 4.21
N CYS A 97 10.35 -11.24 4.08
CA CYS A 97 11.19 -10.54 5.05
C CYS A 97 10.94 -9.03 5.04
N HIS A 98 11.47 -8.28 6.00
CA HIS A 98 11.62 -6.82 5.98
C HIS A 98 12.86 -6.44 6.80
N ASN A 99 13.69 -5.52 6.30
CA ASN A 99 14.97 -5.11 6.93
C ASN A 99 15.92 -6.26 7.34
N GLY A 100 15.80 -7.42 6.68
CA GLY A 100 16.60 -8.63 6.98
C GLY A 100 15.95 -9.59 7.98
N GLU A 101 14.84 -9.22 8.62
CA GLU A 101 14.03 -10.09 9.49
C GLU A 101 12.94 -10.80 8.69
N THR A 102 12.58 -12.03 9.06
CA THR A 102 11.46 -12.76 8.43
C THR A 102 10.12 -12.16 8.86
N LEU A 103 9.23 -11.89 7.89
CA LEU A 103 7.85 -11.54 8.18
C LEU A 103 7.10 -12.81 8.57
N THR A 104 6.46 -12.81 9.73
CA THR A 104 5.83 -14.01 10.32
C THR A 104 4.36 -13.79 10.67
N ARG A 105 3.92 -12.53 10.68
CA ARG A 105 2.61 -12.09 11.17
C ARG A 105 1.99 -11.09 10.20
N PHE A 106 0.68 -10.95 10.24
CA PHE A 106 -0.02 -9.84 9.57
C PHE A 106 -1.29 -9.44 10.32
N TYR A 107 -1.67 -8.18 10.10
CA TYR A 107 -2.99 -7.64 10.44
C TYR A 107 -3.75 -7.39 9.15
N THR A 108 -5.06 -7.65 9.17
CA THR A 108 -5.95 -7.30 8.06
C THR A 108 -6.80 -6.10 8.44
N VAL A 109 -6.81 -5.06 7.62
CA VAL A 109 -7.73 -3.92 7.75
C VAL A 109 -8.60 -3.85 6.50
N ILE A 110 -9.91 -3.98 6.69
CA ILE A 110 -10.91 -3.86 5.64
C ILE A 110 -11.57 -2.49 5.80
N VAL A 111 -11.60 -1.67 4.75
CA VAL A 111 -12.23 -0.33 4.78
C VAL A 111 -13.36 -0.30 3.76
N ASP A 112 -14.58 -0.04 4.21
CA ASP A 112 -15.77 0.09 3.37
C ASP A 112 -16.80 1.04 4.01
N GLY A 113 -17.97 1.20 3.39
CA GLY A 113 -19.04 2.06 3.90
C GLY A 113 -18.90 3.53 3.52
N ASP A 114 -19.93 4.32 3.84
CA ASP A 114 -20.09 5.68 3.34
C ASP A 114 -19.03 6.65 3.92
N ASN A 115 -18.11 7.09 3.07
CA ASN A 115 -17.06 8.02 3.44
C ASN A 115 -17.61 9.40 3.86
N THR A 116 -18.76 9.84 3.36
CA THR A 116 -19.39 11.11 3.79
C THR A 116 -19.86 11.04 5.24
N VAL A 117 -20.40 9.89 5.66
CA VAL A 117 -20.77 9.59 7.04
C VAL A 117 -19.52 9.52 7.92
N ARG A 118 -18.44 8.91 7.41
CA ARG A 118 -17.14 8.83 8.08
C ARG A 118 -16.54 10.21 8.34
N GLN A 119 -16.42 11.04 7.31
CA GLN A 119 -15.88 12.39 7.44
C GLN A 119 -16.74 13.27 8.36
N ARG A 120 -18.07 13.11 8.37
CA ARG A 120 -18.97 13.82 9.28
C ARG A 120 -18.71 13.48 10.74
N GLN A 121 -18.36 12.23 11.06
CA GLN A 121 -18.07 11.78 12.42
C GLN A 121 -16.66 12.15 12.88
N LEU A 122 -15.66 12.02 12.00
CA LEU A 122 -14.27 12.39 12.29
C LEU A 122 -14.00 13.91 12.32
N HIS A 123 -15.00 14.76 11.98
CA HIS A 123 -14.77 16.20 11.91
C HIS A 123 -14.75 16.85 13.31
N PRO A 124 -13.60 17.41 13.77
CA PRO A 124 -13.36 17.69 15.19
C PRO A 124 -14.27 18.76 15.81
N ASN A 125 -14.90 19.60 14.99
CA ASN A 125 -15.78 20.69 15.43
C ASN A 125 -17.27 20.48 15.12
N THR A 126 -17.62 19.44 14.35
CA THR A 126 -19.00 19.22 13.89
C THR A 126 -19.39 17.74 13.87
N ALA A 127 -18.67 16.89 14.62
CA ALA A 127 -19.01 15.49 14.81
C ALA A 127 -20.48 15.33 15.19
N GLN A 128 -21.21 14.55 14.41
CA GLN A 128 -22.58 14.14 14.67
C GLN A 128 -22.61 12.63 14.83
N LEU A 129 -23.13 12.16 15.97
CA LEU A 129 -23.33 10.73 16.24
C LEU A 129 -24.00 10.05 15.03
N ALA A 130 -23.55 8.84 14.72
CA ALA A 130 -24.16 8.01 13.68
C ALA A 130 -25.66 7.82 13.91
N ALA A 131 -26.43 7.87 12.83
CA ALA A 131 -27.80 7.42 12.81
C ALA A 131 -27.85 5.88 12.92
N ILE A 132 -28.96 5.34 13.42
CA ILE A 132 -29.13 3.87 13.56
C ILE A 132 -29.08 3.20 12.18
N GLU A 133 -29.61 3.88 11.15
CA GLU A 133 -29.59 3.45 9.76
C GLU A 133 -28.16 3.34 9.20
N GLU A 134 -27.25 4.23 9.62
CA GLU A 134 -25.84 4.23 9.17
C GLU A 134 -25.05 3.10 9.84
N ILE A 135 -25.31 2.84 11.13
CA ILE A 135 -24.76 1.68 11.84
C ILE A 135 -25.30 0.38 11.24
N GLN A 136 -26.60 0.33 10.88
CA GLN A 136 -27.19 -0.84 10.23
C GLN A 136 -26.59 -1.08 8.84
N GLN A 137 -26.26 -0.03 8.09
CA GLN A 137 -25.58 -0.18 6.80
C GLN A 137 -24.17 -0.78 6.97
N ASP A 138 -23.41 -0.36 7.98
CA ASP A 138 -22.13 -0.99 8.31
C ASP A 138 -22.32 -2.48 8.68
N VAL A 139 -23.34 -2.84 9.46
CA VAL A 139 -23.69 -4.24 9.79
C VAL A 139 -24.03 -5.05 8.54
N ASP A 140 -24.83 -4.50 7.64
CA ASP A 140 -25.26 -5.17 6.40
C ASP A 140 -24.08 -5.41 5.44
N THR A 141 -23.05 -4.55 5.46
CA THR A 141 -21.77 -4.74 4.75
C THR A 141 -20.83 -5.72 5.45
N GLN A 142 -20.82 -5.70 6.79
CA GLN A 142 -20.02 -6.57 7.65
C GLN A 142 -20.45 -8.05 7.53
N ILE A 143 -21.75 -8.34 7.45
CA ILE A 143 -22.27 -9.73 7.35
C ILE A 143 -21.66 -10.52 6.17
N PRO A 144 -21.65 -10.01 4.91
CA PRO A 144 -20.92 -10.62 3.81
C PRO A 144 -19.43 -10.83 4.08
N ILE A 145 -18.75 -9.87 4.72
CA ILE A 145 -17.32 -9.97 5.06
C ILE A 145 -17.07 -11.17 5.97
N ASN A 146 -17.89 -11.37 7.02
CA ASN A 146 -17.80 -12.52 7.92
C ASN A 146 -17.84 -13.89 7.21
N THR A 147 -18.46 -13.99 6.03
CA THR A 147 -18.60 -15.28 5.32
C THR A 147 -17.26 -15.85 4.84
N TRP A 148 -16.23 -15.02 4.65
CA TRP A 148 -14.95 -15.43 4.06
C TRP A 148 -13.72 -15.17 4.94
N LEU A 149 -13.85 -14.59 6.14
CA LEU A 149 -12.72 -14.32 7.04
C LEU A 149 -11.89 -15.56 7.38
N HIS A 150 -12.54 -16.74 7.46
CA HIS A 150 -11.86 -18.02 7.69
C HIS A 150 -10.76 -18.34 6.65
N LEU A 151 -10.82 -17.75 5.45
CA LEU A 151 -9.78 -17.87 4.42
C LEU A 151 -8.46 -17.21 4.83
N LEU A 152 -8.50 -16.15 5.65
CA LEU A 152 -7.32 -15.48 6.19
C LEU A 152 -6.59 -16.32 7.25
N HIS A 153 -7.19 -17.42 7.70
CA HIS A 153 -6.55 -18.40 8.58
C HIS A 153 -6.13 -19.70 7.83
N ASP A 154 -6.38 -19.81 6.53
CA ASP A 154 -5.94 -20.98 5.74
C ASP A 154 -4.48 -20.82 5.31
N PRO A 155 -3.54 -21.64 5.79
CA PRO A 155 -2.12 -21.50 5.46
C PRO A 155 -1.82 -21.71 3.96
N ARG A 156 -2.73 -22.35 3.21
CA ARG A 156 -2.64 -22.49 1.75
C ARG A 156 -2.90 -21.18 1.00
N ILE A 157 -3.63 -20.27 1.63
CA ILE A 157 -3.94 -18.92 1.11
C ILE A 157 -2.86 -17.96 1.61
N VAL A 158 -2.63 -17.88 2.92
CA VAL A 158 -1.80 -16.83 3.55
C VAL A 158 -0.30 -17.15 3.67
N SER A 159 0.18 -18.21 3.00
CA SER A 159 1.61 -18.56 2.90
C SER A 159 2.34 -18.66 4.25
N GLU A 160 1.74 -19.40 5.19
CA GLU A 160 2.23 -19.62 6.57
C GLU A 160 2.32 -18.39 7.48
N LEU A 161 1.99 -17.17 7.01
CA LEU A 161 1.90 -16.00 7.88
C LEU A 161 0.76 -16.16 8.90
N ARG A 162 0.98 -15.74 10.15
CA ARG A 162 -0.04 -15.76 11.20
C ARG A 162 -0.91 -14.50 11.14
N CYS A 163 -2.20 -14.65 10.94
CA CYS A 163 -3.16 -13.56 11.15
C CYS A 163 -3.23 -13.25 12.64
N GLU A 164 -2.86 -12.04 13.04
CA GLU A 164 -2.98 -11.57 14.43
C GLU A 164 -4.40 -11.07 14.72
N ASP A 165 -4.95 -10.26 13.81
CA ASP A 165 -6.29 -9.69 13.93
C ASP A 165 -6.85 -9.29 12.54
N ILE A 166 -8.18 -9.18 12.46
CA ILE A 166 -8.94 -8.69 11.32
C ILE A 166 -9.84 -7.56 11.80
N ILE A 167 -9.60 -6.36 11.28
CA ILE A 167 -10.31 -5.13 11.61
C ILE A 167 -11.16 -4.73 10.41
N TYR A 168 -12.41 -4.33 10.64
CA TYR A 168 -13.26 -3.70 9.64
C TYR A 168 -13.63 -2.28 10.09
N ALA A 169 -13.33 -1.29 9.25
CA ALA A 169 -13.71 0.10 9.42
C ALA A 169 -14.78 0.48 8.39
N GLY A 170 -16.00 0.70 8.89
CA GLY A 170 -17.15 1.11 8.10
C GLY A 170 -17.22 2.61 7.82
N GLY A 171 -18.42 3.12 7.55
CA GLY A 171 -18.72 4.54 7.50
C GLY A 171 -18.91 5.15 8.90
N ALA A 172 -19.40 4.37 9.86
CA ALA A 172 -19.77 4.84 11.20
C ALA A 172 -19.15 4.04 12.35
N SER A 173 -18.60 2.86 12.09
CA SER A 173 -18.19 1.93 13.13
C SER A 173 -16.91 1.16 12.82
N ILE A 174 -16.21 0.74 13.88
CA ILE A 174 -15.03 -0.12 13.87
C ILE A 174 -15.42 -1.47 14.47
N TRP A 175 -14.99 -2.53 13.81
CA TRP A 175 -15.22 -3.92 14.20
C TRP A 175 -13.88 -4.65 14.24
N ALA A 176 -13.74 -5.59 15.16
CA ALA A 176 -12.53 -6.40 15.32
C ALA A 176 -12.88 -7.89 15.46
N LEU A 177 -11.94 -8.77 15.16
CA LEU A 177 -12.16 -10.22 15.23
C LEU A 177 -12.28 -10.66 16.69
N ASP A 178 -13.45 -11.15 17.09
CA ASP A 178 -13.59 -11.84 18.37
C ASP A 178 -13.02 -13.26 18.23
N PRO A 179 -11.94 -13.63 18.96
CA PRO A 179 -11.34 -14.95 18.84
C PRO A 179 -12.23 -16.09 19.34
N GLU A 180 -13.17 -15.83 20.25
CA GLU A 180 -14.12 -16.83 20.74
C GLU A 180 -15.26 -17.07 19.73
N GLN A 181 -15.72 -16.02 19.05
CA GLN A 181 -16.80 -16.10 18.06
C GLN A 181 -16.32 -16.40 16.63
N GLN A 182 -15.02 -16.22 16.34
CA GLN A 182 -14.42 -16.34 15.00
C GLN A 182 -15.13 -15.47 13.96
N ALA A 183 -15.53 -14.26 14.38
CA ALA A 183 -16.31 -13.31 13.62
C ALA A 183 -15.96 -11.89 14.03
N LEU A 184 -16.12 -10.92 13.12
CA LEU A 184 -16.05 -9.50 13.46
C LEU A 184 -17.21 -9.14 14.41
N THR A 185 -16.88 -8.44 15.49
CA THR A 185 -17.83 -7.89 16.46
C THR A 185 -17.64 -6.38 16.59
N LEU A 186 -18.69 -5.65 16.98
CA LEU A 186 -18.65 -4.20 17.09
C LEU A 186 -17.69 -3.80 18.22
N LEU A 187 -16.58 -3.16 17.86
CA LEU A 187 -15.60 -2.65 18.81
C LEU A 187 -16.03 -1.26 19.31
N ALA A 188 -16.34 -0.35 18.38
CA ALA A 188 -16.56 1.06 18.67
C ALA A 188 -17.22 1.86 17.52
N PRO A 189 -17.71 3.08 17.78
CA PRO A 189 -17.89 4.13 16.77
C PRO A 189 -16.57 4.51 16.08
N ILE A 190 -16.65 5.10 14.87
CA ILE A 190 -15.46 5.41 14.05
C ILE A 190 -14.58 6.54 14.64
N GLU A 191 -15.16 7.47 15.41
CA GLU A 191 -14.46 8.54 16.10
C GLU A 191 -13.49 8.06 17.21
N GLU A 192 -13.66 6.83 17.71
CA GLU A 192 -12.77 6.24 18.71
C GLU A 192 -11.35 6.00 18.18
N ILE A 193 -11.12 6.09 16.86
CA ILE A 193 -9.77 6.14 16.28
C ILE A 193 -8.93 7.28 16.90
N HIS A 194 -9.53 8.37 17.37
CA HIS A 194 -8.81 9.46 18.03
C HIS A 194 -8.20 9.06 19.40
N HIS A 195 -8.63 7.95 20.01
CA HIS A 195 -8.01 7.39 21.22
C HIS A 195 -6.76 6.53 20.92
N SER A 196 -6.46 6.26 19.64
CA SER A 196 -5.18 5.69 19.21
C SER A 196 -4.01 6.56 19.65
N GLY A 197 -3.05 5.94 20.35
CA GLY A 197 -1.81 6.61 20.73
C GLY A 197 -0.97 6.94 19.51
N TYR A 198 -1.01 6.05 18.51
CA TYR A 198 -0.32 6.20 17.23
C TYR A 198 -0.90 7.35 16.39
N TYR A 199 -2.23 7.44 16.26
CA TYR A 199 -2.92 8.55 15.57
C TYR A 199 -2.59 9.90 16.20
N THR A 200 -2.68 9.97 17.54
CA THR A 200 -2.38 11.17 18.30
C THR A 200 -0.92 11.60 18.13
N TRP A 201 0.01 10.65 18.01
CA TRP A 201 1.43 10.92 17.78
C TRP A 201 1.68 11.46 16.37
N LEU A 202 1.13 10.84 15.32
CA LEU A 202 1.31 11.29 13.93
C LEU A 202 0.65 12.66 13.68
N THR A 203 -0.58 12.86 14.15
CA THR A 203 -1.29 14.15 14.03
C THR A 203 -0.50 15.31 14.66
N ARG A 204 0.26 15.06 15.74
CA ARG A 204 1.13 16.08 16.36
C ARG A 204 2.38 16.41 15.55
N HIS A 205 2.82 15.51 14.67
CA HIS A 205 3.94 15.73 13.74
C HIS A 205 3.48 16.34 12.40
N GLY A 206 2.19 16.68 12.26
CA GLY A 206 1.63 17.27 11.05
C GLY A 206 1.21 16.26 9.99
N ASP A 207 1.38 14.96 10.24
CA ASP A 207 0.84 13.89 9.41
C ASP A 207 -0.66 13.75 9.68
N THR A 208 -1.50 13.87 8.65
CA THR A 208 -2.97 13.85 8.77
C THR A 208 -3.57 12.99 7.67
N ILE A 209 -4.56 12.17 8.03
CA ILE A 209 -5.24 11.28 7.09
C ILE A 209 -6.25 12.09 6.27
N ALA A 210 -6.06 12.17 4.96
CA ALA A 210 -6.97 12.87 4.07
C ALA A 210 -8.33 12.13 3.93
N PRO A 211 -9.43 12.86 3.64
CA PRO A 211 -10.76 12.27 3.45
C PRO A 211 -10.85 11.15 2.42
N ASN A 212 -10.05 11.23 1.34
CA ASN A 212 -9.96 10.24 0.27
C ASN A 212 -8.66 10.51 -0.53
N ALA A 213 -8.36 9.62 -1.48
CA ALA A 213 -7.16 9.72 -2.31
C ALA A 213 -7.03 11.09 -3.00
N GLN A 214 -8.13 11.64 -3.55
CA GLN A 214 -8.10 12.90 -4.28
C GLN A 214 -7.75 14.10 -3.38
N HIS A 215 -8.24 14.13 -2.14
CA HIS A 215 -7.86 15.17 -1.17
C HIS A 215 -6.41 15.00 -0.68
N ASN A 216 -5.91 13.76 -0.62
CA ASN A 216 -4.51 13.49 -0.27
C ASN A 216 -3.57 14.11 -1.32
N TYR A 217 -3.84 13.87 -2.61
CA TYR A 217 -3.06 14.44 -3.70
C TYR A 217 -3.15 15.97 -3.72
N ALA A 218 -4.37 16.54 -3.64
CA ALA A 218 -4.60 17.99 -3.73
C ALA A 218 -4.01 18.84 -2.58
N HIS A 219 -3.57 18.23 -1.49
CA HIS A 219 -2.88 18.89 -0.37
C HIS A 219 -1.49 18.33 -0.10
N SER A 220 -1.00 17.43 -0.95
CA SER A 220 0.34 16.88 -0.82
C SER A 220 1.37 17.96 -1.17
N PRO A 221 2.45 18.14 -0.37
CA PRO A 221 3.63 18.86 -0.85
C PRO A 221 4.31 18.14 -2.03
N TRP A 222 3.89 16.89 -2.30
CA TRP A 222 4.31 16.05 -3.40
C TRP A 222 3.34 16.06 -4.59
N ASP A 223 2.40 17.02 -4.64
CA ASP A 223 1.49 17.20 -5.78
C ASP A 223 2.28 17.51 -7.07
N THR A 224 2.09 16.69 -8.10
CA THR A 224 2.78 16.79 -9.38
C THR A 224 2.06 17.63 -10.44
N ASP A 225 0.80 18.00 -10.19
CA ASP A 225 -0.01 18.79 -11.12
C ASP A 225 0.51 20.25 -11.29
N PRO A 226 0.99 20.95 -10.25
CA PRO A 226 1.64 22.24 -10.42
C PRO A 226 2.88 22.15 -11.31
N THR A 227 2.89 22.94 -12.39
CA THR A 227 4.02 23.00 -13.34
C THR A 227 4.33 24.44 -13.76
N THR A 228 5.61 24.72 -13.90
CA THR A 228 6.18 25.91 -14.53
C THR A 228 6.61 25.65 -15.97
N ASN A 229 6.64 24.38 -16.41
CA ASN A 229 7.07 23.93 -17.73
C ASN A 229 6.04 22.98 -18.39
N PRO A 230 4.96 23.52 -19.00
CA PRO A 230 3.91 22.72 -19.63
C PRO A 230 4.38 21.80 -20.76
N GLU A 231 5.50 22.11 -21.43
CA GLU A 231 6.03 21.28 -22.52
C GLU A 231 6.49 19.92 -22.00
N THR A 232 7.22 19.88 -20.88
CA THR A 232 7.66 18.61 -20.25
C THR A 232 6.49 17.78 -19.72
N CYS A 233 5.42 18.42 -19.25
CA CYS A 233 4.20 17.73 -18.86
C CYS A 233 3.52 17.09 -20.08
N HIS A 234 3.47 17.81 -21.19
CA HIS A 234 2.89 17.29 -22.42
C HIS A 234 3.73 16.18 -23.07
N ASP A 235 5.07 16.24 -22.97
CA ASP A 235 5.95 15.14 -23.40
C ASP A 235 5.68 13.86 -22.60
N TRP A 236 5.48 13.97 -21.27
CA TRP A 236 5.05 12.85 -20.44
C TRP A 236 3.69 12.29 -20.88
N GLU A 237 2.67 13.14 -21.07
CA GLU A 237 1.34 12.73 -21.57
C GLU A 237 1.43 11.98 -22.92
N ASN A 238 2.14 12.56 -23.89
CA ASN A 238 2.35 11.96 -25.20
C ASN A 238 3.09 10.62 -25.13
N ALA A 239 4.07 10.49 -24.23
CA ALA A 239 4.78 9.24 -24.00
C ALA A 239 3.89 8.18 -23.35
N VAL A 240 2.99 8.55 -22.43
CA VAL A 240 1.96 7.65 -21.88
C VAL A 240 1.07 7.12 -22.99
N GLU A 241 0.49 8.01 -23.82
CA GLU A 241 -0.37 7.60 -24.93
C GLU A 241 0.36 6.67 -25.90
N LEU A 242 1.60 6.99 -26.28
CA LEU A 242 2.44 6.16 -27.15
C LEU A 242 2.68 4.77 -26.56
N TRP A 243 2.97 4.70 -25.26
CA TRP A 243 3.26 3.44 -24.58
C TRP A 243 2.04 2.56 -24.35
N ASP A 244 0.89 3.15 -23.97
CA ASP A 244 -0.38 2.45 -23.86
C ASP A 244 -0.80 1.86 -25.21
N HIS A 245 -0.69 2.65 -26.30
CA HIS A 245 -0.93 2.14 -27.65
C HIS A 245 0.07 1.05 -28.06
N THR A 246 1.35 1.18 -27.69
CA THR A 246 2.40 0.21 -28.04
C THR A 246 2.20 -1.13 -27.33
N ARG A 247 1.99 -1.11 -26.00
CA ARG A 247 1.65 -2.32 -25.22
C ARG A 247 0.36 -2.95 -25.73
N THR A 248 -0.71 -2.17 -25.90
CA THR A 248 -2.03 -2.66 -26.38
C THR A 248 -1.96 -3.28 -27.77
N ASN A 249 -1.28 -2.65 -28.72
CA ASN A 249 -1.15 -3.19 -30.07
C ASN A 249 -0.25 -4.44 -30.12
N THR A 250 0.84 -4.46 -29.36
CA THR A 250 1.74 -5.63 -29.31
C THR A 250 1.01 -6.82 -28.70
N ALA A 251 0.37 -6.62 -27.54
CA ALA A 251 -0.51 -7.59 -26.91
C ALA A 251 -1.57 -8.14 -27.87
N ARG A 252 -2.25 -7.28 -28.63
CA ARG A 252 -3.31 -7.69 -29.57
C ARG A 252 -2.79 -8.46 -30.79
N ARG A 253 -1.53 -8.28 -31.18
CA ARG A 253 -0.94 -8.91 -32.38
C ARG A 253 -0.12 -10.16 -32.10
N ASP A 254 0.32 -10.34 -30.85
CA ASP A 254 1.22 -11.42 -30.44
C ASP A 254 0.55 -12.37 -29.44
N ASP A 255 -0.33 -13.23 -29.94
CA ASP A 255 -0.98 -14.29 -29.13
C ASP A 255 0.03 -15.28 -28.54
N ALA A 256 1.25 -15.37 -29.09
CA ALA A 256 2.32 -16.16 -28.50
C ALA A 256 2.83 -15.48 -27.22
N ARG A 257 3.10 -14.17 -27.22
CA ARG A 257 3.45 -13.44 -25.99
C ARG A 257 2.33 -13.49 -24.94
N ARG A 258 1.05 -13.51 -25.36
CA ARG A 258 -0.09 -13.66 -24.43
C ARG A 258 -0.14 -14.99 -23.68
N THR A 259 0.37 -16.05 -24.29
CA THR A 259 0.28 -17.43 -23.77
C THR A 259 1.63 -17.95 -23.28
N ASN A 260 2.73 -17.27 -23.61
CA ASN A 260 4.08 -17.63 -23.21
C ASN A 260 4.42 -17.06 -21.83
N ILE A 261 4.28 -17.92 -20.82
CA ILE A 261 4.66 -17.67 -19.42
C ILE A 261 6.07 -17.06 -19.29
N HIS A 262 7.06 -17.53 -20.07
CA HIS A 262 8.44 -16.99 -20.01
C HIS A 262 8.49 -15.52 -20.44
N ALA A 263 7.77 -15.14 -21.50
CA ALA A 263 7.76 -13.77 -22.00
C ALA A 263 7.08 -12.80 -21.01
N ILE A 264 6.02 -13.26 -20.34
CA ILE A 264 5.32 -12.50 -19.29
C ILE A 264 6.26 -12.21 -18.10
N TYR A 265 6.92 -13.23 -17.54
CA TYR A 265 7.83 -13.03 -16.41
C TYR A 265 9.10 -12.26 -16.81
N HIS A 266 9.58 -12.39 -18.05
CA HIS A 266 10.73 -11.61 -18.54
C HIS A 266 10.38 -10.12 -18.72
N GLN A 267 9.18 -9.79 -19.22
CA GLN A 267 8.67 -8.41 -19.24
C GLN A 267 8.56 -7.83 -17.83
N ALA A 268 8.01 -8.59 -16.88
CA ALA A 268 7.88 -8.12 -15.49
C ALA A 268 9.24 -7.90 -14.81
N GLN A 269 10.27 -8.70 -15.13
CA GLN A 269 11.64 -8.44 -14.65
C GLN A 269 12.20 -7.12 -15.17
N VAL A 270 11.94 -6.79 -16.45
CA VAL A 270 12.36 -5.52 -17.06
C VAL A 270 11.60 -4.35 -16.44
N ASP A 271 10.28 -4.46 -16.35
CA ASP A 271 9.42 -3.43 -15.75
C ASP A 271 9.86 -3.16 -14.30
N LEU A 272 10.17 -4.19 -13.50
CA LEU A 272 10.75 -4.02 -12.15
C LEU A 272 12.07 -3.25 -12.13
N CYS A 273 12.96 -3.43 -13.12
CA CYS A 273 14.22 -2.70 -13.16
C CYS A 273 14.01 -1.20 -13.42
N TYR A 274 13.01 -0.84 -14.23
CA TYR A 274 12.64 0.56 -14.42
C TYR A 274 11.94 1.14 -13.19
N TRP A 275 11.06 0.39 -12.53
CA TRP A 275 10.41 0.84 -11.29
C TRP A 275 11.40 0.99 -10.13
N ASP A 276 12.31 0.06 -9.91
CA ASP A 276 13.35 0.18 -8.85
C ASP A 276 14.24 1.41 -9.11
N ALA A 277 14.68 1.63 -10.36
CA ALA A 277 15.47 2.81 -10.70
C ALA A 277 14.69 4.13 -10.52
N ALA A 278 13.40 4.16 -10.92
CA ALA A 278 12.54 5.31 -10.76
C ALA A 278 12.24 5.62 -9.29
N ILE A 279 11.92 4.60 -8.49
CA ILE A 279 11.66 4.72 -7.05
C ILE A 279 12.93 5.17 -6.33
N ASN A 280 14.10 4.60 -6.62
CA ASN A 280 15.36 5.01 -6.00
C ASN A 280 15.73 6.47 -6.34
N ALA A 281 15.51 6.90 -7.59
CA ALA A 281 15.70 8.29 -8.00
C ALA A 281 14.71 9.24 -7.30
N ALA A 282 13.41 8.94 -7.38
CA ALA A 282 12.35 9.74 -6.77
C ALA A 282 12.48 9.80 -5.23
N ALA A 283 12.84 8.71 -4.56
CA ALA A 283 13.05 8.69 -3.11
C ALA A 283 14.20 9.61 -2.69
N HIS A 284 15.29 9.70 -3.47
CA HIS A 284 16.37 10.65 -3.20
C HIS A 284 15.89 12.10 -3.38
N LEU A 285 15.11 12.38 -4.42
CA LEU A 285 14.48 13.69 -4.63
C LEU A 285 13.55 14.04 -3.47
N LEU A 286 12.59 13.19 -3.12
CA LEU A 286 11.64 13.40 -2.02
C LEU A 286 12.34 13.60 -0.67
N ALA A 287 13.47 12.94 -0.42
CA ALA A 287 14.26 13.11 0.80
C ALA A 287 15.09 14.42 0.85
N THR A 288 15.25 15.12 -0.27
CA THR A 288 16.13 16.31 -0.40
C THR A 288 15.44 17.55 -0.93
N HIS A 289 14.23 17.41 -1.49
CA HIS A 289 13.46 18.50 -2.08
C HIS A 289 12.91 19.45 -1.01
N PRO A 290 13.08 20.77 -1.17
CA PRO A 290 12.63 21.75 -0.17
C PRO A 290 11.12 21.99 -0.25
N VAL A 291 10.39 21.49 0.74
CA VAL A 291 8.91 21.56 0.81
C VAL A 291 8.36 23.00 0.93
N ASP A 292 9.14 23.94 1.47
CA ASP A 292 8.69 25.32 1.76
C ASP A 292 9.46 26.42 0.99
N ASP A 293 10.31 26.08 0.00
CA ASP A 293 11.03 27.11 -0.78
C ASP A 293 10.23 27.54 -2.02
N ALA A 294 9.62 28.72 -1.95
CA ALA A 294 8.90 29.35 -3.07
C ALA A 294 9.76 29.68 -4.31
N LYS A 295 11.06 29.36 -4.32
CA LYS A 295 11.96 29.45 -5.49
C LYS A 295 12.41 28.10 -6.02
N ALA A 296 12.09 27.00 -5.35
CA ALA A 296 12.36 25.67 -5.87
C ALA A 296 11.46 25.39 -7.10
N PRO A 297 11.90 24.54 -8.04
CA PRO A 297 10.98 23.96 -9.03
C PRO A 297 9.88 23.20 -8.29
N THR A 298 8.71 23.04 -8.90
CA THR A 298 7.69 22.16 -8.32
C THR A 298 8.22 20.73 -8.27
N ILE A 299 7.76 19.92 -7.32
CA ILE A 299 8.11 18.49 -7.27
C ILE A 299 7.75 17.78 -8.58
N GLY A 300 6.64 18.14 -9.22
CA GLY A 300 6.26 17.63 -10.54
C GLY A 300 7.30 17.95 -11.61
N ASP A 301 7.78 19.19 -11.69
CA ASP A 301 8.82 19.58 -12.65
C ASP A 301 10.16 18.91 -12.33
N ALA A 302 10.54 18.83 -11.04
CA ALA A 302 11.75 18.13 -10.61
C ALA A 302 11.71 16.61 -10.89
N LEU A 303 10.52 15.99 -10.85
CA LEU A 303 10.31 14.61 -11.28
C LEU A 303 10.36 14.47 -12.81
N ARG A 304 9.83 15.45 -13.57
CA ARG A 304 9.90 15.49 -15.04
C ARG A 304 11.33 15.63 -15.56
N ASP A 305 12.17 16.40 -14.85
CA ASP A 305 13.61 16.50 -15.12
C ASP A 305 14.38 15.21 -14.71
N LEU A 306 13.88 14.44 -13.73
CA LEU A 306 14.55 13.26 -13.17
C LEU A 306 14.14 11.92 -13.82
N ILE A 307 12.97 11.85 -14.44
CA ILE A 307 12.46 10.64 -15.11
C ILE A 307 12.13 11.01 -16.57
N PRO A 308 12.84 10.47 -17.58
CA PRO A 308 12.58 10.82 -18.97
C PRO A 308 11.16 10.45 -19.38
N ALA A 309 10.54 11.24 -20.25
CA ALA A 309 9.16 11.05 -20.69
C ALA A 309 8.89 9.62 -21.20
N GLU A 310 9.80 9.04 -21.97
CA GLU A 310 9.68 7.66 -22.49
C GLU A 310 9.70 6.61 -21.37
N VAL A 311 10.39 6.88 -20.27
CA VAL A 311 10.41 6.02 -19.08
C VAL A 311 9.14 6.22 -18.28
N ALA A 312 8.71 7.46 -18.03
CA ALA A 312 7.47 7.76 -17.33
C ALA A 312 6.25 7.13 -18.04
N GLY A 313 6.16 7.28 -19.36
CA GLY A 313 5.16 6.62 -20.20
C GLY A 313 5.23 5.10 -20.13
N HIS A 314 6.43 4.50 -20.14
CA HIS A 314 6.60 3.05 -20.00
C HIS A 314 6.16 2.54 -18.63
N LEU A 315 6.51 3.25 -17.55
CA LEU A 315 6.08 2.93 -16.19
C LEU A 315 4.55 3.01 -16.11
N ARG A 316 3.94 4.10 -16.61
CA ARG A 316 2.49 4.30 -16.63
C ARG A 316 1.73 3.23 -17.43
N ALA A 317 2.31 2.76 -18.52
CA ALA A 317 1.74 1.69 -19.34
C ALA A 317 1.98 0.28 -18.76
N SER A 318 3.02 0.09 -17.93
CA SER A 318 3.21 -1.16 -17.18
C SER A 318 2.14 -1.37 -16.11
N ILE A 319 1.58 -0.27 -15.59
CA ILE A 319 0.49 -0.26 -14.61
C ILE A 319 -0.92 -0.16 -15.25
N ALA A 320 -1.02 -0.08 -16.58
CA ALA A 320 -2.31 -0.10 -17.25
C ALA A 320 -2.93 -1.52 -17.18
N PRO A 321 -4.26 -1.66 -17.07
CA PRO A 321 -4.93 -2.96 -16.95
C PRO A 321 -4.88 -3.74 -18.28
N MET A 322 -3.75 -4.39 -18.54
CA MET A 322 -3.63 -5.42 -19.56
C MET A 322 -4.19 -6.73 -19.02
N ALA A 323 -5.03 -7.41 -19.81
CA ALA A 323 -5.53 -8.76 -19.52
C ALA A 323 -4.44 -9.87 -19.62
N LEU A 324 -3.17 -9.54 -19.32
CA LEU A 324 -1.97 -10.33 -19.62
C LEU A 324 -0.93 -10.38 -18.50
N ASN A 325 -1.16 -9.69 -17.38
CA ASN A 325 -0.23 -9.63 -16.26
C ASN A 325 -0.78 -10.42 -15.05
N PRO A 326 -0.18 -11.59 -14.69
CA PRO A 326 -0.42 -12.24 -13.40
C PRO A 326 0.25 -11.49 -12.23
N ILE A 327 1.06 -10.48 -12.54
CA ILE A 327 1.72 -9.58 -11.60
C ILE A 327 1.00 -8.24 -11.70
N THR A 328 0.22 -7.88 -10.68
CA THR A 328 -0.57 -6.65 -10.71
C THR A 328 0.32 -5.40 -10.67
N PRO A 329 -0.16 -4.26 -11.19
CA PRO A 329 0.52 -2.97 -11.10
C PRO A 329 1.11 -2.66 -9.71
N GLU A 330 0.29 -2.83 -8.68
CA GLU A 330 0.61 -2.54 -7.29
C GLU A 330 1.70 -3.47 -6.77
N MET A 331 1.66 -4.76 -7.15
CA MET A 331 2.69 -5.74 -6.83
C MET A 331 4.04 -5.37 -7.45
N LEU A 332 4.04 -4.84 -8.66
CA LEU A 332 5.26 -4.49 -9.37
C LEU A 332 5.94 -3.28 -8.70
N THR A 333 5.17 -2.23 -8.37
CA THR A 333 5.64 -1.09 -7.56
C THR A 333 6.10 -1.53 -6.17
N TYR A 334 5.36 -2.42 -5.51
CA TYR A 334 5.66 -2.95 -4.18
C TYR A 334 6.99 -3.72 -4.14
N LEU A 335 7.17 -4.67 -5.05
CA LEU A 335 8.41 -5.42 -5.18
C LEU A 335 9.60 -4.52 -5.49
N ALA A 336 9.43 -3.52 -6.35
CA ALA A 336 10.48 -2.56 -6.68
C ALA A 336 10.89 -1.74 -5.45
N GLY A 337 9.94 -1.22 -4.67
CA GLY A 337 10.22 -0.50 -3.42
C GLY A 337 10.84 -1.37 -2.31
N TYR A 338 10.61 -2.69 -2.36
CA TYR A 338 11.18 -3.65 -1.42
C TYR A 338 12.65 -4.06 -1.75
N GLY A 339 13.06 -3.91 -3.02
CA GLY A 339 14.45 -4.03 -3.46
C GLY A 339 14.69 -5.10 -4.52
N LEU A 340 15.27 -4.67 -5.65
CA LEU A 340 15.42 -5.43 -6.89
C LEU A 340 15.91 -6.89 -6.74
N ASN A 341 16.93 -7.14 -5.91
CA ASN A 341 17.51 -8.48 -5.74
C ASN A 341 16.55 -9.50 -5.09
N HIS A 342 15.62 -9.05 -4.24
CA HIS A 342 14.60 -9.92 -3.65
C HIS A 342 13.40 -10.05 -4.59
N ALA A 343 12.99 -8.95 -5.22
CA ALA A 343 11.95 -8.93 -6.24
C ALA A 343 12.23 -9.86 -7.42
N GLN A 344 13.44 -9.82 -7.99
CA GLN A 344 13.84 -10.68 -9.10
C GLN A 344 13.86 -12.17 -8.72
N LYS A 345 14.23 -12.50 -7.47
CA LYS A 345 14.12 -13.88 -6.95
C LYS A 345 12.66 -14.31 -6.83
N ALA A 346 11.80 -13.47 -6.26
CA ALA A 346 10.36 -13.74 -6.16
C ALA A 346 9.73 -13.99 -7.54
N LEU A 347 10.02 -13.15 -8.54
CA LEU A 347 9.59 -13.39 -9.92
C LEU A 347 10.14 -14.70 -10.50
N ALA A 348 11.41 -15.03 -10.25
CA ALA A 348 12.00 -16.28 -10.72
C ALA A 348 11.36 -17.52 -10.06
N HIS A 349 10.98 -17.44 -8.79
CA HIS A 349 10.24 -18.50 -8.09
C HIS A 349 8.81 -18.65 -8.63
N MET A 350 8.06 -17.55 -8.81
CA MET A 350 6.73 -17.59 -9.41
C MET A 350 6.75 -18.14 -10.85
N HIS A 351 7.74 -17.73 -11.65
CA HIS A 351 7.98 -18.27 -12.99
C HIS A 351 8.22 -19.79 -12.98
N TYR A 352 9.10 -20.27 -12.09
CA TYR A 352 9.40 -21.70 -11.93
C TYR A 352 8.17 -22.49 -11.50
N ALA A 353 7.41 -21.99 -10.51
CA ALA A 353 6.18 -22.61 -10.03
C ALA A 353 5.13 -22.71 -11.15
N ALA A 354 4.89 -21.62 -11.89
CA ALA A 354 3.93 -21.61 -13.00
C ALA A 354 4.30 -22.61 -14.11
N GLN A 355 5.59 -22.72 -14.48
CA GLN A 355 6.04 -23.74 -15.43
C GLN A 355 5.86 -25.16 -14.90
N HIS A 356 6.18 -25.41 -13.63
CA HIS A 356 6.06 -26.74 -13.03
C HIS A 356 4.60 -27.17 -12.89
N THR A 357 3.70 -26.27 -12.51
CA THR A 357 2.26 -26.55 -12.41
C THR A 357 1.66 -26.88 -13.78
N ASN A 358 1.99 -26.10 -14.82
CA ASN A 358 1.55 -26.36 -16.19
C ASN A 358 2.03 -27.76 -16.67
N TYR A 359 3.30 -28.10 -16.44
CA TYR A 359 3.84 -29.42 -16.78
C TYR A 359 3.17 -30.56 -15.98
N ALA A 360 2.94 -30.38 -14.69
CA ALA A 360 2.29 -31.38 -13.83
C ALA A 360 0.84 -31.66 -14.22
N LEU A 361 0.13 -30.67 -14.79
CA LEU A 361 -1.23 -30.80 -15.31
C LEU A 361 -1.29 -31.41 -16.73
N GLY A 362 -0.18 -31.98 -17.23
CA GLY A 362 -0.10 -32.60 -18.55
C GLY A 362 0.13 -31.62 -19.70
N GLY A 363 0.44 -30.36 -19.40
CA GLY A 363 0.87 -29.38 -20.38
C GLY A 363 2.20 -29.76 -21.05
N PRO A 364 2.53 -29.13 -22.19
CA PRO A 364 3.79 -29.39 -22.88
C PRO A 364 4.97 -29.09 -21.94
N ARG A 365 6.00 -29.95 -22.00
CA ARG A 365 7.29 -29.73 -21.31
C ARG A 365 7.80 -28.33 -21.69
N PRO A 366 8.36 -27.53 -20.75
CA PRO A 366 8.91 -26.21 -21.08
C PRO A 366 9.95 -26.34 -22.20
N VAL A 367 9.57 -25.86 -23.39
CA VAL A 367 10.44 -25.70 -24.54
C VAL A 367 10.94 -24.25 -24.50
N ALA A 368 12.20 -24.03 -24.86
CA ALA A 368 12.67 -22.69 -25.19
C ALA A 368 11.92 -22.21 -26.46
N LEU A 369 10.80 -21.53 -26.24
CA LEU A 369 10.11 -20.71 -27.24
C LEU A 369 11.07 -19.61 -27.72
N PRO A 370 10.86 -19.02 -28.91
CA PRO A 370 11.72 -17.95 -29.39
C PRO A 370 11.83 -16.84 -28.34
N ASP A 371 13.04 -16.29 -28.15
CA ASP A 371 13.26 -15.09 -27.35
C ASP A 371 12.45 -13.95 -27.98
N ILE A 372 11.30 -13.67 -27.40
CA ILE A 372 10.51 -12.47 -27.68
C ILE A 372 11.14 -11.39 -26.82
N ASP A 373 11.94 -10.51 -27.45
CA ASP A 373 12.58 -9.39 -26.76
C ASP A 373 11.54 -8.62 -25.91
N PRO A 374 11.88 -8.19 -24.68
CA PRO A 374 10.99 -7.40 -23.84
C PRO A 374 10.73 -6.04 -24.48
N LEU A 375 9.60 -5.41 -24.13
CA LEU A 375 9.40 -3.99 -24.40
C LEU A 375 10.24 -3.19 -23.41
N GLU A 376 11.09 -2.31 -23.93
CA GLU A 376 11.92 -1.38 -23.17
C GLU A 376 11.76 0.04 -23.74
N PRO A 377 11.81 1.09 -22.90
CA PRO A 377 12.05 2.47 -23.31
C PRO A 377 13.16 2.56 -24.37
N PRO A 378 12.88 3.09 -25.58
CA PRO A 378 13.93 3.30 -26.56
C PRO A 378 14.94 4.30 -25.99
N HIS A 379 16.21 3.95 -25.97
CA HIS A 379 17.27 4.92 -25.80
C HIS A 379 17.60 5.53 -27.16
N TYR A 380 17.80 6.86 -27.22
CA TYR A 380 18.38 7.52 -28.38
C TYR A 380 19.86 7.06 -28.56
N GLY A 381 20.07 5.95 -29.25
CA GLY A 381 21.36 5.62 -29.88
C GLY A 381 22.09 4.34 -29.48
N THR A 382 21.60 3.52 -28.54
CA THR A 382 22.30 2.29 -28.10
C THR A 382 21.44 1.02 -28.16
N ARG A 383 22.13 -0.14 -28.27
CA ARG A 383 21.52 -1.45 -28.47
C ARG A 383 21.41 -2.18 -27.12
N ILE A 384 20.23 -2.72 -26.82
CA ILE A 384 19.91 -3.37 -25.56
C ILE A 384 20.86 -4.55 -25.27
N THR A 385 21.43 -4.56 -24.06
CA THR A 385 22.08 -5.74 -23.46
C THR A 385 21.62 -5.85 -22.01
N ARG A 386 21.29 -7.07 -21.56
CA ARG A 386 20.78 -7.35 -20.20
C ARG A 386 21.60 -6.65 -19.12
N LYS A 387 20.97 -5.78 -18.33
CA LYS A 387 21.60 -5.08 -17.22
C LYS A 387 21.23 -5.66 -15.86
N THR A 388 22.26 -5.95 -15.07
CA THR A 388 22.20 -6.05 -13.59
C THR A 388 22.54 -4.70 -12.93
N TYR A 389 22.25 -3.60 -13.62
CA TYR A 389 22.61 -2.22 -13.26
C TYR A 389 21.49 -1.27 -13.70
N MET A 390 21.49 -0.06 -13.15
CA MET A 390 20.50 0.99 -13.45
C MET A 390 20.32 1.20 -14.98
N PRO A 391 19.08 1.37 -15.49
CA PRO A 391 18.84 1.57 -16.92
C PRO A 391 19.60 2.78 -17.49
N GLU A 392 20.01 2.70 -18.76
CA GLU A 392 20.88 3.74 -19.37
C GLU A 392 20.22 5.12 -19.38
N SER A 393 18.89 5.17 -19.54
CA SER A 393 18.05 6.36 -19.44
C SER A 393 18.20 7.12 -18.11
N PHE A 394 18.47 6.44 -17.00
CA PHE A 394 18.71 7.11 -15.71
C PHE A 394 20.17 7.53 -15.53
N THR A 395 21.12 6.77 -16.09
CA THR A 395 22.56 7.04 -15.90
C THR A 395 23.03 8.37 -16.48
N HIS A 396 22.37 8.90 -17.50
CA HIS A 396 22.73 10.18 -18.10
C HIS A 396 22.30 11.39 -17.25
N MET A 397 21.24 11.25 -16.43
CA MET A 397 20.67 12.36 -15.65
C MET A 397 21.20 12.43 -14.21
N LEU A 398 21.88 11.37 -13.75
CA LEU A 398 22.62 11.32 -12.48
C LEU A 398 24.10 11.72 -12.64
N SER A 399 24.51 12.21 -13.81
CA SER A 399 25.91 12.50 -14.17
C SER A 399 26.25 13.99 -14.32
N THR A 400 25.28 14.86 -13.97
CA THR A 400 25.34 16.33 -14.01
C THR A 400 24.94 16.91 -12.67
#